data_AF-A0A1H8HQ08-F1
#
_entry.id   AF-A0A1H8HQ08-F1
#
_cell.length_a   1.000
_cell.length_b   1.000
_cell.length_c   1.000
_cell.angle_alpha   90.00
_cell.angle_beta   90.00
_cell.angle_gamma   90.00
#
_symmetry.space_group_name_H-M   'P 1'
#
loop_
_entity.id
_entity.type
_entity.pdbx_description
1 polymer ?
#
loop_
_entity_poly.entity_id
_entity_poly.type
_entity_poly.pdbx_seq_one_letter_code
_entity_poly.pdbx_strand_id
1 'polypeptide(L)' 'MSKTTNKFSPEVRERAVRLVFDNEGQHGLRWQSVVLIAAKIGCSAIP' A
#
# COMPACT_ATOMS: atom_id res chain seq x y z
N MET A 1 19.67 14.17 -8.36
CA MET A 1 18.95 13.14 -7.59
C MET A 1 17.48 13.52 -7.53
N SER A 2 16.63 12.78 -8.22
CA SER A 2 15.19 13.02 -8.26
C SER A 2 14.63 12.91 -6.85
N LYS A 3 14.21 14.03 -6.25
CA LYS A 3 13.58 14.04 -4.93
C LYS A 3 12.25 13.33 -5.08
N THR A 4 12.15 12.08 -4.64
CA THR A 4 10.87 11.42 -4.44
C THR A 4 10.11 12.26 -3.43
N THR A 5 9.22 13.12 -3.93
CA THR A 5 8.25 13.79 -3.06
C THR A 5 7.47 12.68 -2.39
N ASN A 6 7.64 12.55 -1.08
CA ASN A 6 6.89 11.60 -0.30
C ASN A 6 5.45 12.12 -0.23
N LYS A 7 4.64 11.73 -1.22
CA LYS A 7 3.28 12.25 -1.44
C LYS A 7 2.32 11.88 -0.30
N PHE A 8 2.72 10.94 0.54
CA PHE A 8 1.94 10.44 1.66
C PHE A 8 2.66 10.74 2.97
N SER A 9 1.91 11.16 3.99
CA SER A 9 2.48 11.34 5.33
C SER A 9 2.95 9.98 5.88
N PRO A 10 3.90 9.96 6.83
CA PRO A 10 4.36 8.73 7.45
C PRO A 10 3.22 7.90 8.05
N GLU A 11 2.21 8.55 8.66
CA GLU A 11 1.05 7.89 9.23
C GLU A 11 0.24 7.10 8.18
N VAL A 12 0.09 7.65 6.97
CA VAL A 12 -0.60 6.97 5.86
C VAL A 12 0.18 5.73 5.40
N ARG A 13 1.51 5.84 5.37
CA ARG A 13 2.39 4.73 4.97
C ARG A 13 2.35 3.60 6.00
N GLU A 14 2.46 3.92 7.29
CA GLU A 14 2.38 2.94 8.37
C GLU A 14 1.02 2.24 8.41
N ARG A 15 -0.07 3.01 8.22
CA ARG A 15 -1.42 2.45 8.10
C ARG A 15 -1.54 1.51 6.91
N ALA A 16 -0.99 1.86 5.75
CA ALA A 16 -1.01 1.01 4.56
C ALA A 16 -0.25 -0.30 4.78
N VAL A 17 0.93 -0.26 5.39
CA VAL A 17 1.72 -1.46 5.72
C VAL A 17 0.94 -2.38 6.66
N ARG A 18 0.33 -1.83 7.71
CA ARG A 18 -0.46 -2.62 8.65
C ARG A 18 -1.67 -3.29 7.99
N LEU A 19 -2.34 -2.59 7.08
CA LEU A 19 -3.47 -3.12 6.32
C LEU A 19 -3.07 -4.25 5.37
N VAL A 20 -1.88 -4.18 4.74
CA VAL A 20 -1.39 -5.25 3.87
C VAL A 20 -1.17 -6.53 4.67
N PHE A 21 -0.54 -6.45 5.84
CA PHE A 21 -0.31 -7.61 6.70
C PHE A 21 -1.60 -8.20 7.28
N ASP A 22 -2.55 -7.35 7.66
CA ASP A 22 -3.89 -7.76 8.12
C ASP A 22 -4.68 -8.50 7.01
N ASN A 23 -4.44 -8.15 5.74
CA ASN A 23 -5.07 -8.80 4.59
C ASN A 23 -4.22 -9.94 3.99
N GLU A 24 -2.98 -10.17 4.44
CA GLU A 24 -2.09 -11.23 3.94
C GLU A 24 -2.66 -12.63 4.26
N GLY A 25 -3.41 -12.77 5.36
CA GLY A 25 -4.10 -14.03 5.69
C GLY A 25 -5.33 -14.32 4.84
N GLN A 26 -5.87 -13.33 4.12
CA GLN A 26 -7.11 -13.46 3.33
C GLN A 26 -6.85 -13.77 1.86
N HIS A 27 -5.71 -13.32 1.33
CA HIS A 27 -5.32 -13.53 -0.06
C HIS A 27 -4.03 -14.32 -0.09
N GLY A 28 -4.06 -15.56 -0.59
CA GLY A 28 -2.88 -16.43 -0.73
C GLY A 28 -1.76 -15.89 -1.62
N LEU A 29 -1.87 -14.64 -2.08
CA LEU A 29 -0.89 -13.91 -2.85
C LEU A 29 -0.71 -12.50 -2.26
N ARG A 30 0.43 -12.29 -1.60
CA ARG A 30 0.85 -11.01 -1.00
C ARG A 30 0.69 -9.81 -1.95
N TRP A 31 0.91 -10.02 -3.25
CA TRP A 31 0.72 -9.00 -4.28
C TRP A 31 -0.74 -8.51 -4.39
N GLN A 32 -1.72 -9.39 -4.25
CA GLN A 32 -3.14 -9.03 -4.31
C GLN A 32 -3.52 -8.12 -3.14
N SER A 33 -3.04 -8.41 -1.93
CA SER A 33 -3.23 -7.55 -0.76
C SER A 33 -2.63 -6.16 -0.99
N VAL A 34 -1.45 -6.06 -1.60
CA VAL A 34 -0.84 -4.76 -1.93
C VAL A 34 -1.67 -3.97 -2.94
N VAL A 35 -2.14 -4.58 -4.02
CA VAL A 35 -2.95 -3.91 -5.05
C VAL A 35 -4.29 -3.43 -4.47
N LEU A 36 -4.96 -4.26 -3.67
CA LEU A 36 -6.21 -3.90 -3.02
C LEU A 36 -6.04 -2.73 -2.04
N ILE A 37 -5.00 -2.76 -1.21
CA ILE A 37 -4.72 -1.68 -0.26
C ILE A 37 -4.29 -0.40 -0.99
N ALA A 38 -3.51 -0.50 -2.08
CA ALA A 38 -3.16 0.66 -2.89
C ALA A 38 -4.40 1.35 -3.48
N ALA A 39 -5.34 0.58 -4.03
CA ALA A 39 -6.62 1.08 -4.51
C ALA A 39 -7.44 1.73 -3.37
N LYS A 40 -7.44 1.13 -2.17
CA LYS A 40 -8.15 1.64 -0.99
C LYS A 40 -7.59 2.95 -0.45
N ILE A 41 -6.28 3.17 -0.57
CA ILE A 41 -5.59 4.40 -0.15
C ILE A 41 -5.65 5.48 -1.26
N GLY A 42 -6.12 5.13 -2.47
CA GLY A 42 -6.07 6.03 -3.62
C GLY A 42 -4.64 6.22 -4.15
N CYS A 43 -3.75 5.27 -3.84
CA CYS A 43 -2.43 5.23 -4.44
C CYS A 43 -2.55 4.61 -5.83
N SER A 44 -2.01 5.27 -6.84
CA SER A 44 -1.92 4.72 -8.20
C SER A 44 -1.03 3.48 -8.14
N ALA A 45 -1.63 2.30 -7.95
CA ALA A 45 -0.96 1.04 -8.23
C ALA A 45 -0.73 1.02 -9.74
N ILE A 46 0.45 1.44 -10.17
CA ILE A 46 0.82 1.39 -11.59
C ILE A 46 0.87 -0.10 -11.97
N PRO A 47 0.20 -0.52 -13.08
CA PRO A 47 0.28 -1.89 -13.57
C PRO A 47 1.71 -2.30 -13.95
#